data_AF-A0A6P9E1C8-F1
#
_entry.id   AF-A0A6P9E1C8-F1
#
_cell.length_a   1.000
_cell.length_b   1.000
_cell.length_c   1.000
_cell.angle_alpha   90.00
_cell.angle_beta   90.00
_cell.angle_gamma   90.00
#
_symmetry.space_group_name_H-M   'P 1'
#
loop_
_entity.id
_entity.type
_entity.pdbx_description
1 polymer ?
#
loop_
_entity_poly.entity_id
_entity_poly.type
_entity_poly.pdbx_seq_one_letter_code
_entity_poly.pdbx_strand_id
1 'polypeptide(L)'
;MGIKAALPTYELGLYALIVSCAIAYSGQEIFESSQESERNYERQFKRLLCWKIVQISETEVVGYVLRVRAHNSQLQRKDREMWHIIVHAFVHLMAIVIVDVFFHFFYILTIPSDLKFVNRLSDWALAGLAYSNLVYDWVKAAVMFGVINTIARLDHLDPPQPPKCITMLYVFAETHFDRGINDWLCKYVYDYIGKDHDNIFKELMATISTFAITTLWLGPCEIVYIWSICNCFGLNFELWVQQFFQLKLFAEKEANMSEATSRRIRSIFGAANFWAIVFYNILALNSLEFALLVAKRIFLTGFPLSTFSIWFITYCGVQLIKERERILAIRDEEKDKEKAE
;
A
#
# COMPACT_ATOMS: atom_id res chain seq x y z
N MET A 1 -1.76 18.17 11.48
CA MET A 1 -2.70 18.54 12.56
C MET A 1 -4.16 18.25 12.15
N GLY A 2 -4.55 16.97 12.07
CA GLY A 2 -5.95 16.58 11.80
C GLY A 2 -6.31 15.17 12.29
N ILE A 3 -5.38 14.53 13.01
CA ILE A 3 -5.51 13.16 13.51
C ILE A 3 -6.25 13.14 14.85
N LYS A 4 -6.25 14.22 15.64
CA LYS A 4 -6.71 14.19 17.04
C LYS A 4 -8.24 14.20 17.22
N ALA A 5 -9.01 14.68 16.25
CA ALA A 5 -10.47 14.70 16.35
C ALA A 5 -11.11 13.34 16.08
N ALA A 6 -11.83 12.84 17.09
CA ALA A 6 -12.70 11.69 16.97
C ALA A 6 -13.96 12.03 16.16
N LEU A 7 -14.40 11.10 15.32
CA LEU A 7 -15.76 11.14 14.74
C LEU A 7 -16.74 10.39 15.65
N PRO A 8 -18.04 10.70 15.60
CA PRO A 8 -19.04 9.98 16.38
C PRO A 8 -19.04 8.47 16.09
N THR A 9 -19.19 7.64 17.12
CA THR A 9 -19.11 6.17 17.00
C THR A 9 -20.15 5.60 16.04
N TYR A 10 -21.35 6.17 15.97
CA TYR A 10 -22.39 5.72 15.03
C TYR A 10 -21.99 6.01 13.56
N GLU A 11 -21.29 7.11 13.30
CA GLU A 11 -20.80 7.48 11.98
C GLU A 11 -19.72 6.49 11.53
N LEU A 12 -18.78 6.15 12.44
CA LEU A 12 -17.75 5.13 12.20
C LEU A 12 -18.35 3.73 11.99
N GLY A 13 -19.38 3.37 12.78
CA GLY A 13 -20.11 2.10 12.61
C GLY A 13 -20.78 1.99 11.24
N LEU A 14 -21.39 3.08 10.76
CA LEU A 14 -21.97 3.14 9.42
C LEU A 14 -20.89 3.01 8.33
N TYR A 15 -19.77 3.73 8.46
CA TYR A 15 -18.65 3.61 7.51
C TYR A 15 -18.09 2.19 7.45
N ALA A 16 -17.92 1.54 8.60
CA ALA A 16 -17.48 0.15 8.66
C ALA A 16 -18.46 -0.79 7.94
N LEU A 17 -19.76 -0.63 8.19
CA LEU A 17 -20.80 -1.42 7.52
C LEU A 17 -20.77 -1.24 6.01
N ILE A 18 -20.69 0.00 5.51
CA ILE A 18 -20.63 0.30 4.07
C ILE A 18 -19.42 -0.38 3.42
N VAL A 19 -18.24 -0.25 4.02
CA VAL A 19 -17.00 -0.84 3.49
C VAL A 19 -17.08 -2.36 3.52
N SER A 20 -17.56 -2.97 4.61
CA SER A 20 -17.73 -4.42 4.73
C SER A 20 -18.72 -4.97 3.70
N CYS A 21 -19.87 -4.33 3.51
CA CYS A 21 -20.84 -4.72 2.50
C CYS A 21 -20.27 -4.60 1.08
N ALA A 22 -19.53 -3.53 0.78
CA ALA A 22 -18.91 -3.35 -0.53
C ALA A 22 -17.85 -4.42 -0.84
N ILE A 23 -17.01 -4.76 0.15
CA ILE A 23 -16.03 -5.84 0.02
C ILE A 23 -16.72 -7.19 -0.17
N ALA A 24 -17.76 -7.49 0.62
CA ALA A 24 -18.51 -8.73 0.49
C ALA A 24 -19.21 -8.86 -0.88
N TYR A 25 -19.88 -7.80 -1.33
CA TYR A 25 -20.59 -7.77 -2.60
C TYR A 25 -19.64 -7.95 -3.79
N SER A 26 -18.57 -7.15 -3.86
CA SER A 26 -17.58 -7.28 -4.94
C SER A 26 -16.83 -8.61 -4.88
N GLY A 27 -16.53 -9.13 -3.68
CA GLY A 27 -15.90 -10.43 -3.49
C GLY A 27 -16.78 -11.58 -3.96
N GLN A 28 -18.08 -11.55 -3.67
CA GLN A 28 -19.03 -12.54 -4.15
C GLN A 28 -19.11 -12.56 -5.68
N GLU A 29 -19.22 -11.39 -6.32
CA GLU A 29 -19.30 -11.31 -7.78
C GLU A 29 -17.99 -11.77 -8.46
N ILE A 30 -16.83 -11.42 -7.90
CA ILE A 30 -15.53 -11.93 -8.37
C ILE A 30 -15.48 -13.45 -8.24
N PHE A 31 -15.95 -14.00 -7.11
CA PHE A 31 -15.94 -15.44 -6.88
C PHE A 31 -16.86 -16.18 -7.87
N GLU A 32 -18.10 -15.72 -8.06
CA GLU A 32 -19.04 -16.27 -9.06
C GLU A 32 -18.45 -16.20 -10.47
N SER A 33 -17.88 -15.05 -10.83
CA SER A 33 -17.19 -14.83 -12.10
C SER A 33 -16.00 -15.78 -12.29
N SER A 34 -15.25 -16.06 -11.23
CA SER A 34 -14.07 -16.92 -11.29
C SER A 34 -14.40 -18.38 -11.62
N GLN A 35 -15.58 -18.87 -11.22
CA GLN A 35 -16.05 -20.23 -11.54
C GLN A 35 -16.35 -20.43 -13.03
N GLU A 36 -16.72 -19.37 -13.76
CA GLU A 36 -16.96 -19.44 -15.21
C GLU A 36 -15.65 -19.49 -16.04
N SER A 37 -14.52 -19.13 -15.44
CA SER A 37 -13.23 -18.92 -16.12
C SER A 37 -12.42 -20.21 -16.35
N GLU A 38 -13.00 -21.40 -16.13
CA GLU A 38 -12.33 -22.72 -16.03
C GLU A 38 -11.55 -23.24 -17.28
N ARG A 39 -11.19 -22.42 -18.27
CA ARG A 39 -10.45 -22.84 -19.48
C ARG A 39 -9.22 -21.97 -19.82
N ASN A 40 -8.10 -22.16 -19.10
CA ASN A 40 -6.71 -22.23 -19.64
C ASN A 40 -5.66 -22.02 -18.52
N TYR A 41 -5.31 -23.07 -17.77
CA TYR A 41 -4.53 -22.90 -16.52
C TYR A 41 -3.11 -23.47 -16.49
N GLU A 42 -2.56 -23.96 -17.61
CA GLU A 42 -1.21 -24.56 -17.59
C GLU A 42 -0.06 -23.58 -17.88
N ARG A 43 -0.32 -22.47 -18.59
CA ARG A 43 0.73 -21.47 -18.95
C ARG A 43 1.08 -20.50 -17.82
N GLN A 44 0.23 -20.35 -16.80
CA GLN A 44 0.36 -19.27 -15.81
C GLN A 44 1.14 -19.65 -14.55
N PHE A 45 1.15 -20.93 -14.15
CA PHE A 45 2.00 -21.43 -13.07
C PHE A 45 3.50 -21.12 -13.32
N LYS A 46 3.92 -21.13 -14.59
CA LYS A 46 5.29 -20.74 -15.00
C LYS A 46 5.59 -19.24 -14.86
N ARG A 47 4.60 -18.35 -15.00
CA ARG A 47 4.79 -16.90 -14.78
C ARG A 47 4.87 -16.56 -13.28
N LEU A 48 4.06 -17.22 -12.46
CA LEU A 48 4.17 -17.21 -10.99
C LEU A 48 5.56 -17.68 -10.51
N LEU A 49 6.13 -18.68 -11.17
CA LEU A 49 7.50 -19.16 -10.89
C LEU A 49 8.59 -18.16 -11.32
N CYS A 50 8.39 -17.45 -12.44
CA CYS A 50 9.38 -16.48 -12.94
C CYS A 50 9.45 -15.21 -12.06
N TRP A 51 8.32 -14.77 -11.50
CA TRP A 51 8.27 -13.68 -10.53
C TRP A 51 8.85 -14.07 -9.16
N LYS A 52 8.70 -15.34 -8.74
CA LYS A 52 9.37 -15.89 -7.55
C LYS A 52 10.90 -15.75 -7.61
N ILE A 53 11.51 -15.69 -8.79
CA ILE A 53 12.97 -15.58 -8.95
C ILE A 53 13.45 -14.12 -8.81
N VAL A 54 12.64 -13.13 -9.23
CA VAL A 54 13.00 -11.70 -9.09
C VAL A 54 12.83 -11.23 -7.63
N GLN A 55 11.82 -11.70 -6.91
CA GLN A 55 11.66 -11.37 -5.48
C GLN A 55 12.72 -12.02 -4.57
N ILE A 56 13.37 -13.09 -5.03
CA ILE A 56 14.55 -13.66 -4.36
C ILE A 56 15.80 -12.75 -4.51
N SER A 57 15.83 -11.79 -5.44
CA SER A 57 16.91 -10.78 -5.47
C SER A 57 16.67 -9.61 -4.52
N GLU A 58 15.42 -9.28 -4.17
CA GLU A 58 15.10 -8.28 -3.12
C GLU A 58 15.56 -8.75 -1.73
N THR A 59 15.64 -10.06 -1.52
CA THR A 59 16.13 -10.68 -0.28
C THR A 59 17.62 -10.44 -0.03
N GLU A 60 18.42 -10.24 -1.09
CA GLU A 60 19.84 -9.94 -0.94
C GLU A 60 20.06 -8.56 -0.34
N VAL A 61 19.28 -7.54 -0.71
CA VAL A 61 19.42 -6.18 -0.18
C VAL A 61 19.03 -6.11 1.30
N VAL A 62 17.94 -6.77 1.71
CA VAL A 62 17.59 -6.89 3.13
C VAL A 62 18.71 -7.63 3.88
N GLY A 63 19.26 -8.70 3.29
CA GLY A 63 20.42 -9.40 3.81
C GLY A 63 21.68 -8.53 3.94
N TYR A 64 21.91 -7.59 3.01
CA TYR A 64 23.04 -6.64 3.04
C TYR A 64 22.83 -5.53 4.08
N VAL A 65 21.63 -4.96 4.20
CA VAL A 65 21.28 -3.94 5.21
C VAL A 65 21.41 -4.52 6.62
N LEU A 66 20.95 -5.75 6.83
CA LEU A 66 21.11 -6.47 8.08
C LEU A 66 22.60 -6.76 8.40
N ARG A 67 23.42 -7.07 7.37
CA ARG A 67 24.86 -7.32 7.54
C ARG A 67 25.65 -6.07 7.97
N VAL A 68 25.27 -4.88 7.50
CA VAL A 68 25.94 -3.62 7.89
C VAL A 68 25.69 -3.26 9.36
N ARG A 69 24.57 -3.72 9.95
CA ARG A 69 24.25 -3.47 11.37
C ARG A 69 24.88 -4.48 12.34
N ALA A 70 25.40 -5.59 11.83
CA ALA A 70 25.88 -6.75 12.60
C ALA A 70 27.33 -6.65 13.09
N HIS A 71 27.97 -5.48 13.04
CA HIS A 71 29.32 -5.31 13.57
C HIS A 71 29.29 -4.90 15.04
N ASN A 72 28.73 -5.74 15.91
CA ASN A 72 29.10 -5.78 17.33
C ASN A 72 28.69 -7.08 18.03
N SER A 73 29.54 -7.43 18.97
CA SER A 73 29.86 -8.70 19.64
C SER A 73 28.80 -9.36 20.55
N GLN A 74 28.96 -10.69 20.68
CA GLN A 74 28.53 -11.62 21.75
C GLN A 74 27.02 -11.82 21.96
N LEU A 75 26.51 -12.96 21.48
CA LEU A 75 25.10 -13.33 21.58
C LEU A 75 24.95 -14.67 22.28
N GLN A 76 24.65 -14.61 23.58
CA GLN A 76 24.17 -15.76 24.36
C GLN A 76 22.64 -15.76 24.28
N ARG A 77 22.06 -16.84 23.74
CA ARG A 77 20.61 -16.96 23.47
C ARG A 77 19.83 -17.24 24.76
N LYS A 78 18.72 -16.55 25.00
CA LYS A 78 17.74 -16.96 26.03
C LYS A 78 16.80 -18.02 25.46
N ASP A 79 16.56 -19.12 26.18
CA ASP A 79 15.72 -20.24 25.72
C ASP A 79 14.31 -19.82 25.26
N ARG A 80 13.76 -18.76 25.87
CA ARG A 80 12.44 -18.23 25.54
C ARG A 80 12.37 -17.59 24.14
N GLU A 81 13.48 -17.04 23.64
CA GLU A 81 13.54 -16.41 22.32
C GLU A 81 13.43 -17.42 21.18
N MET A 82 14.00 -18.63 21.37
CA MET A 82 13.92 -19.71 20.38
C MET A 82 12.47 -20.14 20.16
N TRP A 83 11.71 -20.31 21.24
CA TRP A 83 10.30 -20.69 21.14
C TRP A 83 9.46 -19.64 20.40
N HIS A 84 9.70 -18.35 20.66
CA HIS A 84 9.06 -17.28 19.91
C HIS A 84 9.39 -17.33 18.42
N ILE A 85 10.65 -17.58 18.05
CA ILE A 85 11.06 -17.70 16.64
C ILE A 85 10.38 -18.89 15.97
N ILE A 86 10.29 -20.05 16.64
CA ILE A 86 9.61 -21.24 16.11
C ILE A 86 8.11 -20.97 15.89
N VAL A 87 7.44 -20.36 16.87
CA VAL A 87 6.03 -19.99 16.74
C VAL A 87 5.83 -19.00 15.59
N HIS A 88 6.70 -17.99 15.47
CA HIS A 88 6.67 -17.07 14.34
C HIS A 88 6.86 -17.80 13.01
N ALA A 89 7.84 -18.69 12.89
CA ALA A 89 8.07 -19.48 11.68
C ALA A 89 6.83 -20.29 11.28
N PHE A 90 6.19 -20.95 12.26
CA PHE A 90 4.97 -21.72 12.03
C PHE A 90 3.79 -20.83 11.60
N VAL A 91 3.59 -19.69 12.24
CA VAL A 91 2.53 -18.73 11.86
C VAL A 91 2.74 -18.20 10.44
N HIS A 92 3.97 -17.84 10.06
CA HIS A 92 4.25 -17.39 8.69
C HIS A 92 4.06 -18.52 7.67
N LEU A 93 4.44 -19.76 8.01
CA LEU A 93 4.20 -20.92 7.14
C LEU A 93 2.70 -21.18 6.94
N MET A 94 1.90 -21.13 8.00
CA MET A 94 0.45 -21.26 7.90
C MET A 94 -0.16 -20.11 7.10
N ALA A 95 0.33 -18.89 7.29
CA ALA A 95 -0.09 -17.74 6.48
C ALA A 95 0.22 -17.95 4.98
N ILE A 96 1.40 -18.46 4.62
CA ILE A 96 1.74 -18.82 3.23
C ILE A 96 0.70 -19.78 2.65
N VAL A 97 0.39 -20.86 3.37
CA VAL A 97 -0.55 -21.89 2.89
C VAL A 97 -1.96 -21.31 2.74
N ILE A 98 -2.44 -20.55 3.72
CA ILE A 98 -3.78 -19.94 3.68
C ILE A 98 -3.88 -18.96 2.51
N VAL A 99 -2.86 -18.12 2.31
CA VAL A 99 -2.80 -17.16 1.21
C VAL A 99 -2.78 -17.88 -0.14
N ASP A 100 -1.92 -18.89 -0.29
CA ASP A 100 -1.83 -19.68 -1.52
C ASP A 100 -3.17 -20.34 -1.85
N VAL A 101 -3.82 -20.97 -0.86
CA VAL A 101 -5.16 -21.57 -1.00
C VAL A 101 -6.22 -20.53 -1.35
N PHE A 102 -6.30 -19.43 -0.58
CA PHE A 102 -7.31 -18.39 -0.79
C PHE A 102 -7.20 -17.80 -2.21
N PHE A 103 -5.99 -17.47 -2.67
CA PHE A 103 -5.82 -16.87 -3.99
C PHE A 103 -5.84 -17.87 -5.14
N HIS A 104 -5.52 -19.15 -4.90
CA HIS A 104 -5.69 -20.21 -5.90
C HIS A 104 -7.15 -20.32 -6.35
N PHE A 105 -8.11 -20.21 -5.43
CA PHE A 105 -9.53 -20.36 -5.74
C PHE A 105 -10.21 -19.08 -6.25
N PHE A 106 -9.69 -17.89 -5.90
CA PHE A 106 -10.30 -16.62 -6.32
C PHE A 106 -9.73 -16.08 -7.64
N TYR A 107 -8.66 -16.66 -8.19
CA TYR A 107 -8.11 -16.34 -9.51
C TYR A 107 -7.81 -14.84 -9.74
N ILE A 108 -7.59 -14.08 -8.67
CA ILE A 108 -7.46 -12.60 -8.68
C ILE A 108 -6.35 -12.09 -9.60
N LEU A 109 -5.30 -12.88 -9.82
CA LEU A 109 -4.17 -12.53 -10.68
C LEU A 109 -4.33 -12.98 -12.13
N THR A 110 -5.25 -13.92 -12.38
CA THR A 110 -5.43 -14.50 -13.70
C THR A 110 -6.54 -13.76 -14.46
N ILE A 111 -7.58 -13.34 -13.74
CA ILE A 111 -8.72 -12.59 -14.29
C ILE A 111 -8.26 -11.33 -15.05
N PRO A 112 -7.36 -10.46 -14.53
CA PRO A 112 -6.92 -9.25 -15.23
C PRO A 112 -6.28 -9.51 -16.61
N SER A 113 -5.72 -10.70 -16.83
CA SER A 113 -5.08 -11.07 -18.10
C SER A 113 -6.10 -11.38 -19.21
N ASP A 114 -7.34 -11.75 -18.87
CA ASP A 114 -8.41 -11.95 -19.85
C ASP A 114 -9.28 -10.69 -19.96
N LEU A 115 -8.82 -9.72 -20.73
CA LEU A 115 -9.53 -8.47 -20.94
C LEU A 115 -10.94 -8.66 -21.52
N LYS A 116 -11.21 -9.75 -22.26
CA LYS A 116 -12.57 -10.01 -22.78
C LYS A 116 -13.52 -10.37 -21.66
N PHE A 117 -13.04 -11.13 -20.69
CA PHE A 117 -13.78 -11.49 -19.49
C PHE A 117 -13.94 -10.28 -18.56
N VAL A 118 -12.85 -9.56 -18.27
CA VAL A 118 -12.86 -8.36 -17.40
C VAL A 118 -13.83 -7.29 -17.89
N ASN A 119 -13.95 -7.12 -19.21
CA ASN A 119 -14.91 -6.18 -19.81
C ASN A 119 -16.38 -6.48 -19.47
N ARG A 120 -16.71 -7.72 -19.08
CA ARG A 120 -18.08 -8.15 -18.76
C ARG A 120 -18.42 -8.02 -17.27
N LEU A 121 -17.42 -7.90 -16.40
CA LEU A 121 -17.63 -7.72 -14.96
C LEU A 121 -18.44 -6.45 -14.69
N SER A 122 -19.14 -6.35 -13.56
CA SER A 122 -19.71 -5.06 -13.14
C SER A 122 -18.60 -4.06 -12.78
N ASP A 123 -18.93 -2.76 -12.69
CA ASP A 123 -17.95 -1.75 -12.26
C ASP A 123 -17.45 -2.00 -10.82
N TRP A 124 -18.29 -2.62 -9.97
CA TRP A 124 -18.04 -2.92 -8.56
C TRP A 124 -17.08 -4.10 -8.43
N ALA A 125 -17.31 -5.17 -9.18
CA ALA A 125 -16.38 -6.29 -9.27
C ALA A 125 -15.05 -5.87 -9.89
N LEU A 126 -15.07 -4.99 -10.90
CA LEU A 126 -13.85 -4.49 -11.50
C LEU A 126 -13.01 -3.64 -10.53
N ALA A 127 -13.66 -2.74 -9.78
CA ALA A 127 -13.01 -1.96 -8.73
C ALA A 127 -12.49 -2.85 -7.60
N GLY A 128 -13.28 -3.85 -7.18
CA GLY A 128 -12.89 -4.85 -6.20
C GLY A 128 -11.72 -5.72 -6.67
N LEU A 129 -11.67 -6.08 -7.95
CA LEU A 129 -10.58 -6.86 -8.55
C LEU A 129 -9.28 -6.04 -8.58
N ALA A 130 -9.36 -4.77 -9.00
CA ALA A 130 -8.22 -3.86 -8.97
C ALA A 130 -7.66 -3.69 -7.54
N TYR A 131 -8.54 -3.46 -6.57
CA TYR A 131 -8.16 -3.40 -5.15
C TYR A 131 -7.56 -4.72 -4.64
N SER A 132 -8.16 -5.86 -4.98
CA SER A 132 -7.70 -7.18 -4.53
C SER A 132 -6.33 -7.56 -5.10
N ASN A 133 -6.00 -7.10 -6.31
CA ASN A 133 -4.66 -7.26 -6.90
C ASN A 133 -3.58 -6.59 -6.04
N LEU A 134 -3.88 -5.39 -5.54
CA LEU A 134 -3.00 -4.66 -4.63
C LEU A 134 -2.88 -5.35 -3.28
N VAL A 135 -4.01 -5.78 -2.71
CA VAL A 135 -4.01 -6.53 -1.44
C VAL A 135 -3.17 -7.80 -1.56
N TYR A 136 -3.28 -8.53 -2.66
CA TYR A 136 -2.44 -9.71 -2.92
C TYR A 136 -0.96 -9.36 -2.89
N ASP A 137 -0.56 -8.31 -3.60
CA ASP A 137 0.85 -7.94 -3.68
C ASP A 137 1.40 -7.56 -2.30
N TRP A 138 0.62 -6.82 -1.51
CA TRP A 138 0.97 -6.52 -0.11
C TRP A 138 1.03 -7.78 0.75
N VAL A 139 0.06 -8.70 0.66
CA VAL A 139 0.07 -9.95 1.45
C VAL A 139 1.33 -10.76 1.14
N LYS A 140 1.68 -10.87 -0.14
CA LYS A 140 2.90 -11.55 -0.60
C LYS A 140 4.13 -10.90 0.03
N ALA A 141 4.26 -9.58 -0.05
CA ALA A 141 5.36 -8.85 0.56
C ALA A 141 5.41 -9.06 2.08
N ALA A 142 4.29 -8.89 2.79
CA ALA A 142 4.20 -9.05 4.24
C ALA A 142 4.63 -10.45 4.70
N VAL A 143 4.23 -11.49 3.97
CA VAL A 143 4.62 -12.88 4.23
C VAL A 143 6.12 -13.08 4.03
N MET A 144 6.69 -12.59 2.93
CA MET A 144 8.13 -12.68 2.67
C MET A 144 8.95 -11.93 3.72
N PHE A 145 8.58 -10.70 4.05
CA PHE A 145 9.18 -9.94 5.15
C PHE A 145 9.09 -10.72 6.46
N GLY A 146 7.98 -11.40 6.73
CA GLY A 146 7.81 -12.27 7.88
C GLY A 146 8.82 -13.42 7.95
N VAL A 147 9.06 -14.10 6.82
CA VAL A 147 10.07 -15.15 6.71
C VAL A 147 11.49 -14.59 6.91
N ILE A 148 11.83 -13.51 6.20
CA ILE A 148 13.15 -12.87 6.28
C ILE A 148 13.42 -12.38 7.69
N ASN A 149 12.43 -11.74 8.32
CA ASN A 149 12.55 -11.24 9.68
C ASN A 149 12.72 -12.38 10.70
N THR A 150 12.13 -13.54 10.44
CA THR A 150 12.32 -14.75 11.26
C THR A 150 13.76 -15.27 11.12
N ILE A 151 14.32 -15.28 9.90
CA ILE A 151 15.71 -15.66 9.64
C ILE A 151 16.68 -14.64 10.25
N ALA A 152 16.43 -13.34 10.10
CA ALA A 152 17.23 -12.28 10.70
C ALA A 152 17.33 -12.45 12.23
N ARG A 153 16.21 -12.77 12.89
CA ARG A 153 16.18 -13.07 14.32
C ARG A 153 16.92 -14.36 14.69
N LEU A 154 16.98 -15.36 13.80
CA LEU A 154 17.82 -16.54 14.00
C LEU A 154 19.30 -16.16 13.99
N ASP A 155 19.70 -15.19 13.16
CA ASP A 155 21.05 -14.65 13.04
C ASP A 155 21.35 -13.52 14.03
N HIS A 156 20.46 -13.27 15.00
CA HIS A 156 20.55 -12.20 16.00
C HIS A 156 20.58 -10.77 15.43
N LEU A 157 19.98 -10.58 14.27
CA LEU A 157 19.82 -9.28 13.63
C LEU A 157 18.45 -8.72 13.95
N ASP A 158 18.39 -7.41 14.19
CA ASP A 158 17.12 -6.71 14.36
C ASP A 158 16.45 -6.54 12.99
N PRO A 159 15.30 -7.18 12.75
CA PRO A 159 14.64 -7.10 11.47
C PRO A 159 14.02 -5.72 11.23
N PRO A 160 13.92 -5.27 9.95
CA PRO A 160 13.14 -4.09 9.60
C PRO A 160 11.65 -4.28 9.91
N GLN A 161 10.94 -3.17 10.07
CA GLN A 161 9.48 -3.21 10.27
C GLN A 161 8.77 -3.75 9.01
N PRO A 162 7.64 -4.46 9.16
CA PRO A 162 6.89 -4.97 8.02
C PRO A 162 6.29 -3.84 7.16
N PRO A 163 6.02 -4.09 5.86
CA PRO A 163 5.46 -3.09 4.96
C PRO A 163 4.11 -2.57 5.46
N LYS A 164 3.83 -1.27 5.25
CA LYS A 164 2.51 -0.72 5.56
C LYS A 164 1.48 -1.38 4.66
N CYS A 165 0.29 -1.65 5.20
CA CYS A 165 -0.78 -2.22 4.39
C CYS A 165 -1.16 -1.27 3.27
N ILE A 166 -1.21 -1.79 2.04
CA ILE A 166 -1.59 -1.01 0.86
C ILE A 166 -2.99 -0.40 0.99
N THR A 167 -3.87 -1.06 1.74
CA THR A 167 -5.23 -0.58 2.03
C THR A 167 -5.23 0.67 2.89
N MET A 168 -4.11 1.00 3.54
CA MET A 168 -3.94 2.19 4.38
C MET A 168 -3.22 3.33 3.65
N LEU A 169 -2.83 3.13 2.38
CA LEU A 169 -2.09 4.14 1.61
C LEU A 169 -3.07 5.11 0.93
N TYR A 170 -3.46 6.16 1.65
CA TYR A 170 -4.25 7.27 1.11
C TYR A 170 -3.43 8.56 0.95
N VAL A 171 -2.12 8.48 1.19
CA VAL A 171 -1.13 9.56 1.11
C VAL A 171 0.09 9.03 0.34
N PHE A 172 0.52 9.74 -0.71
CA PHE A 172 1.67 9.35 -1.53
C PHE A 172 2.98 9.36 -0.73
N ALA A 173 3.16 10.34 0.16
CA ALA A 173 4.36 10.41 1.00
C ALA A 173 4.53 9.19 1.94
N GLU A 174 3.47 8.41 2.19
CA GLU A 174 3.50 7.25 3.09
C GLU A 174 3.65 5.90 2.38
N THR A 175 3.95 5.88 1.08
CA THR A 175 4.05 4.65 0.28
C THR A 175 5.31 3.85 0.62
N HIS A 176 5.27 3.11 1.74
CA HIS A 176 6.29 2.16 2.14
C HIS A 176 5.98 0.74 1.64
N PHE A 177 5.94 0.58 0.31
CA PHE A 177 5.68 -0.72 -0.33
C PHE A 177 6.76 -1.75 0.02
N ASP A 178 8.02 -1.32 0.00
CA ASP A 178 9.17 -2.02 0.58
C ASP A 178 9.90 -1.04 1.50
N ARG A 179 9.90 -1.32 2.81
CA ARG A 179 10.56 -0.45 3.79
C ARG A 179 12.07 -0.42 3.64
N GLY A 180 12.69 -1.55 3.27
CA GLY A 180 14.14 -1.65 3.18
C GLY A 180 14.70 -0.69 2.15
N ILE A 181 14.18 -0.76 0.92
CA ILE A 181 14.63 0.15 -0.14
C ILE A 181 14.11 1.57 0.05
N ASN A 182 12.87 1.76 0.54
CA ASN A 182 12.34 3.10 0.74
C ASN A 182 13.16 3.86 1.80
N ASP A 183 13.49 3.26 2.93
CA ASP A 183 14.35 3.89 3.95
C ASP A 183 15.74 4.24 3.39
N TRP A 184 16.29 3.36 2.54
CA TRP A 184 17.56 3.63 1.86
C TRP A 184 17.45 4.81 0.88
N LEU A 185 16.42 4.83 0.05
CA LEU A 185 16.16 5.90 -0.92
C LEU A 185 15.92 7.24 -0.21
N CYS A 186 15.10 7.26 0.84
CA CYS A 186 14.86 8.44 1.65
C CYS A 186 16.18 8.98 2.20
N LYS A 187 16.95 8.13 2.90
CA LYS A 187 18.17 8.56 3.58
C LYS A 187 19.30 8.98 2.64
N TYR A 188 19.54 8.20 1.59
CA TYR A 188 20.75 8.35 0.77
C TYR A 188 20.54 9.10 -0.55
N VAL A 189 19.28 9.30 -0.97
CA VAL A 189 18.96 10.01 -2.22
C VAL A 189 18.09 11.22 -1.91
N TYR A 190 16.90 11.00 -1.35
CA TYR A 190 15.91 12.04 -1.15
C TYR A 190 16.39 13.13 -0.21
N ASP A 191 16.72 12.78 1.04
CA ASP A 191 17.16 13.71 2.08
C ASP A 191 18.53 14.32 1.73
N TYR A 192 19.39 13.53 1.08
CA TYR A 192 20.71 14.01 0.67
C TYR A 192 20.62 15.13 -0.38
N ILE A 193 19.69 15.02 -1.34
CA ILE A 193 19.48 16.02 -2.40
C ILE A 193 18.59 17.17 -1.90
N GLY A 194 17.52 16.85 -1.17
CA GLY A 194 16.53 17.80 -0.65
C GLY A 194 17.10 18.68 0.47
N LYS A 195 18.03 18.14 1.27
CA LYS A 195 18.67 18.79 2.43
C LYS A 195 17.65 19.29 3.45
N ASP A 196 17.31 20.58 3.39
CA ASP A 196 16.44 21.26 4.34
C ASP A 196 14.95 21.17 3.95
N HIS A 197 14.64 20.59 2.78
CA HIS A 197 13.26 20.45 2.26
C HIS A 197 12.47 21.78 2.22
N ASP A 198 13.18 22.89 2.05
CA ASP A 198 12.66 24.26 2.09
C ASP A 198 12.24 24.79 0.71
N ASN A 199 12.77 24.18 -0.34
CA ASN A 199 12.71 24.68 -1.70
C ASN A 199 12.05 23.64 -2.62
N ILE A 200 10.92 24.03 -3.23
CA ILE A 200 10.14 23.21 -4.18
C ILE A 200 11.03 22.62 -5.27
N PHE A 201 12.02 23.37 -5.76
CA PHE A 201 12.90 22.88 -6.81
C PHE A 201 13.85 21.79 -6.31
N LYS A 202 14.42 21.94 -5.10
CA LYS A 202 15.25 20.88 -4.49
C LYS A 202 14.41 19.63 -4.22
N GLU A 203 13.18 19.81 -3.74
CA GLU A 203 12.22 18.74 -3.50
C GLU A 203 11.89 17.97 -4.78
N LEU A 204 11.64 18.70 -5.87
CA LEU A 204 11.39 18.13 -7.18
C LEU A 204 12.61 17.35 -7.70
N MET A 205 13.83 17.87 -7.52
CA MET A 205 15.05 17.15 -7.91
C MET A 205 15.28 15.90 -7.05
N ALA A 206 14.98 15.97 -5.75
CA ALA A 206 15.07 14.84 -4.84
C ALA A 206 14.09 13.72 -5.20
N THR A 207 12.82 14.06 -5.45
CA THR A 207 11.79 13.10 -5.90
C THR A 207 12.16 12.47 -7.26
N ILE A 208 12.53 13.28 -8.26
CA ILE A 208 12.91 12.78 -9.59
C ILE A 208 14.10 11.83 -9.49
N SER A 209 15.13 12.20 -8.72
CA SER A 209 16.32 11.35 -8.56
C SER A 209 15.99 10.04 -7.85
N THR A 210 15.11 10.08 -6.85
CA THR A 210 14.63 8.91 -6.13
C THR A 210 13.90 7.94 -7.06
N PHE A 211 12.96 8.43 -7.86
CA PHE A 211 12.24 7.59 -8.83
C PHE A 211 13.11 7.14 -10.01
N ALA A 212 14.11 7.92 -10.42
CA ALA A 212 15.09 7.49 -11.42
C ALA A 212 15.91 6.29 -10.94
N ILE A 213 16.42 6.33 -9.71
CA ILE A 213 17.15 5.20 -9.11
C ILE A 213 16.22 3.99 -8.91
N THR A 214 15.00 4.22 -8.45
CA THR A 214 13.98 3.16 -8.31
C THR A 214 13.69 2.48 -9.66
N THR A 215 13.58 3.25 -10.74
CA THR A 215 13.37 2.73 -12.11
C THR A 215 14.54 1.86 -12.56
N LEU A 216 15.77 2.28 -12.29
CA LEU A 216 16.96 1.49 -12.62
C LEU A 216 17.01 0.19 -11.81
N TRP A 217 16.62 0.25 -10.53
CA TRP A 217 16.60 -0.91 -9.65
C TRP A 217 15.53 -1.95 -10.03
N LEU A 218 14.29 -1.50 -10.33
CA LEU A 218 13.18 -2.38 -10.74
C LEU A 218 13.39 -3.02 -12.13
N GLY A 219 14.31 -2.48 -12.93
CA GLY A 219 14.52 -2.88 -14.31
C GLY A 219 13.82 -1.92 -15.28
N PRO A 220 14.58 -1.21 -16.15
CA PRO A 220 14.02 -0.21 -17.05
C PRO A 220 13.19 -0.87 -18.16
N CYS A 221 11.88 -0.91 -17.98
CA CYS A 221 10.92 -1.30 -19.00
C CYS A 221 9.79 -0.29 -19.10
N GLU A 222 9.05 -0.29 -20.21
CA GLU A 222 8.02 0.72 -20.52
C GLU A 222 7.01 0.90 -19.38
N ILE A 223 6.53 -0.20 -18.80
CA ILE A 223 5.57 -0.18 -17.68
C ILE A 223 6.18 0.48 -16.45
N VAL A 224 7.45 0.17 -16.12
CA VAL A 224 8.15 0.77 -14.97
C VAL A 224 8.39 2.26 -15.19
N TYR A 225 8.72 2.71 -16.41
CA TYR A 225 8.84 4.13 -16.71
C TYR A 225 7.52 4.89 -16.47
N ILE A 226 6.41 4.36 -16.98
CA ILE A 226 5.08 4.97 -16.78
C ILE A 226 4.74 4.99 -15.29
N TRP A 227 4.92 3.87 -14.60
CA TRP A 227 4.69 3.76 -13.15
C TRP A 227 5.50 4.79 -12.36
N SER A 228 6.80 4.92 -12.65
CA SER A 228 7.68 5.86 -11.97
C SER A 228 7.30 7.31 -12.21
N ILE A 229 6.96 7.67 -13.45
CA ILE A 229 6.50 9.04 -13.79
C ILE A 229 5.19 9.34 -13.06
N CYS A 230 4.22 8.42 -13.08
CA CYS A 230 2.93 8.60 -12.41
C CYS A 230 3.08 8.76 -10.90
N ASN A 231 3.89 7.92 -10.24
CA ASN A 231 4.11 8.02 -8.79
C ASN A 231 4.93 9.27 -8.42
N CYS A 232 5.96 9.62 -9.21
CA CYS A 232 6.73 10.85 -8.99
C CYS A 232 5.82 12.09 -9.12
N PHE A 233 4.96 12.12 -10.14
CA PHE A 233 3.98 13.19 -10.30
C PHE A 233 2.97 13.21 -9.14
N GLY A 234 2.43 12.05 -8.76
CA GLY A 234 1.47 11.93 -7.64
C GLY A 234 2.03 12.48 -6.32
N LEU A 235 3.28 12.12 -5.99
CA LEU A 235 3.96 12.63 -4.80
C LEU A 235 4.17 14.14 -4.85
N ASN A 236 4.74 14.66 -5.95
CA ASN A 236 4.96 16.10 -6.09
C ASN A 236 3.66 16.88 -6.08
N PHE A 237 2.62 16.37 -6.75
CA PHE A 237 1.30 16.99 -6.76
C PHE A 237 0.71 17.04 -5.35
N GLU A 238 0.82 15.96 -4.57
CA GLU A 238 0.40 15.95 -3.17
C GLU A 238 1.15 17.01 -2.35
N LEU A 239 2.48 17.11 -2.48
CA LEU A 239 3.30 18.11 -1.79
C LEU A 239 2.92 19.55 -2.19
N TRP A 240 2.72 19.81 -3.48
CA TRP A 240 2.30 21.13 -3.97
C TRP A 240 0.90 21.50 -3.49
N VAL A 241 -0.03 20.55 -3.46
CA VAL A 241 -1.38 20.78 -2.91
C VAL A 241 -1.30 21.07 -1.41
N GLN A 242 -0.46 20.34 -0.65
CA GLN A 242 -0.23 20.64 0.76
C GLN A 242 0.31 22.06 0.96
N GLN A 243 1.30 22.47 0.16
CA GLN A 243 1.85 23.82 0.22
C GLN A 243 0.84 24.89 -0.21
N PHE A 244 -0.01 24.60 -1.19
CA PHE A 244 -1.10 25.48 -1.60
C PHE A 244 -2.09 25.73 -0.46
N PHE A 245 -2.42 24.70 0.32
CA PHE A 245 -3.29 24.85 1.50
C PHE A 245 -2.61 25.53 2.70
N GLN A 246 -1.27 25.62 2.72
CA GLN A 246 -0.54 26.42 3.72
C GLN A 246 -0.55 27.92 3.43
N LEU A 247 -1.02 28.37 2.26
CA LEU A 247 -1.18 29.79 1.97
C LEU A 247 -2.12 30.44 2.99
N LYS A 248 -1.76 31.64 3.45
CA LYS A 248 -2.42 32.35 4.57
C LYS A 248 -3.95 32.34 4.51
N LEU A 249 -4.54 32.57 3.34
CA LEU A 249 -5.99 32.58 3.15
C LEU A 249 -6.65 31.23 3.48
N PHE A 250 -6.03 30.12 3.06
CA PHE A 250 -6.54 28.78 3.31
C PHE A 250 -6.21 28.31 4.72
N ALA A 251 -5.02 28.64 5.23
CA ALA A 251 -4.60 28.35 6.59
C ALA A 251 -5.50 29.03 7.63
N GLU A 252 -5.86 30.32 7.44
CA GLU A 252 -6.79 31.04 8.32
C GLU A 252 -8.21 30.45 8.26
N LYS A 253 -8.68 30.09 7.06
CA LYS A 253 -9.98 29.45 6.89
C LYS A 253 -10.02 28.05 7.52
N GLU A 254 -8.92 27.31 7.45
CA GLU A 254 -8.79 26.02 8.10
C GLU A 254 -8.71 26.17 9.62
N ALA A 255 -7.99 27.16 10.14
CA ALA A 255 -7.91 27.43 11.58
C ALA A 255 -9.28 27.74 12.20
N ASN A 256 -10.20 28.31 11.42
CA ASN A 256 -11.58 28.58 11.83
C ASN A 256 -12.53 27.37 11.69
N MET A 257 -12.04 26.25 11.15
CA MET A 257 -12.83 25.05 10.91
C MET A 257 -12.66 24.06 12.06
N SER A 258 -13.73 23.32 12.41
CA SER A 258 -13.59 22.22 13.37
C SER A 258 -12.64 21.14 12.83
N GLU A 259 -11.80 20.57 13.69
CA GLU A 259 -10.90 19.48 13.31
C GLU A 259 -11.64 18.30 12.67
N ALA A 260 -12.86 18.00 13.11
CA ALA A 260 -13.70 16.96 12.54
C ALA A 260 -14.13 17.29 11.10
N THR A 261 -14.48 18.55 10.80
CA THR A 261 -14.80 18.98 9.43
C THR A 261 -13.55 18.95 8.55
N SER A 262 -12.41 19.43 9.05
CA SER A 262 -11.12 19.36 8.33
C SER A 262 -10.75 17.92 8.01
N ARG A 263 -10.91 16.99 8.97
CA ARG A 263 -10.74 15.55 8.75
C ARG A 263 -11.63 15.03 7.62
N ARG A 264 -12.92 15.38 7.60
CA ARG A 264 -13.86 14.98 6.53
C ARG A 264 -13.43 15.49 5.16
N ILE A 265 -13.09 16.77 5.03
CA ILE A 265 -12.63 17.34 3.77
C ILE A 265 -11.35 16.64 3.28
N ARG A 266 -10.37 16.46 4.17
CA ARG A 266 -9.13 15.73 3.84
C ARG A 266 -9.37 14.28 3.42
N SER A 267 -10.45 13.64 3.88
CA SER A 267 -10.76 12.25 3.50
C SER A 267 -11.33 12.16 2.08
N ILE A 268 -11.93 13.23 1.55
CA ILE A 268 -12.33 13.31 0.14
C ILE A 268 -11.09 13.27 -0.76
N PHE A 269 -10.08 14.11 -0.44
CA PHE A 269 -8.80 14.12 -1.13
C PHE A 269 -8.03 12.81 -0.93
N GLY A 270 -8.00 12.27 0.29
CA GLY A 270 -7.40 10.97 0.57
C GLY A 270 -8.02 9.84 -0.25
N ALA A 271 -9.33 9.87 -0.48
CA ALA A 271 -9.99 8.87 -1.33
C ALA A 271 -9.62 9.01 -2.81
N ALA A 272 -9.40 10.24 -3.30
CA ALA A 272 -8.87 10.47 -4.64
C ALA A 272 -7.41 9.98 -4.77
N ASN A 273 -6.56 10.29 -3.79
CA ASN A 273 -5.17 9.83 -3.74
C ASN A 273 -5.09 8.31 -3.66
N PHE A 274 -5.94 7.67 -2.85
CA PHE A 274 -6.04 6.21 -2.76
C PHE A 274 -6.29 5.60 -4.14
N TRP A 275 -7.25 6.11 -4.90
CA TRP A 275 -7.51 5.60 -6.24
C TRP A 275 -6.38 5.88 -7.22
N ALA A 276 -5.72 7.04 -7.15
CA ALA A 276 -4.52 7.31 -7.95
C ALA A 276 -3.42 6.26 -7.67
N ILE A 277 -3.15 5.97 -6.40
CA ILE A 277 -2.23 4.92 -5.96
C ILE A 277 -2.67 3.55 -6.50
N VAL A 278 -3.97 3.22 -6.42
CA VAL A 278 -4.50 1.97 -6.99
C VAL A 278 -4.21 1.88 -8.49
N PHE A 279 -4.55 2.92 -9.27
CA PHE A 279 -4.36 2.94 -10.72
C PHE A 279 -2.90 2.81 -11.12
N TYR A 280 -2.01 3.53 -10.45
CA TYR A 280 -0.59 3.47 -10.77
C TYR A 280 -0.03 2.09 -10.45
N ASN A 281 -0.42 1.47 -9.35
CA ASN A 281 0.08 0.14 -8.98
C ASN A 281 -0.53 -1.00 -9.80
N ILE A 282 -1.82 -0.97 -10.17
CA ILE A 282 -2.37 -2.01 -11.06
C ILE A 282 -1.73 -1.99 -12.45
N LEU A 283 -1.26 -0.83 -12.91
CA LEU A 283 -0.52 -0.71 -14.16
C LEU A 283 0.81 -1.50 -14.09
N ALA A 284 1.53 -1.41 -12.98
CA ALA A 284 2.76 -2.17 -12.76
C ALA A 284 2.51 -3.66 -12.50
N LEU A 285 1.44 -3.99 -11.77
CA LEU A 285 1.14 -5.38 -11.38
C LEU A 285 0.52 -6.21 -12.50
N ASN A 286 -0.22 -5.59 -13.42
CA ASN A 286 -0.96 -6.28 -14.46
C ASN A 286 -0.51 -5.87 -15.86
N SER A 287 -1.17 -4.88 -16.45
CA SER A 287 -0.85 -4.34 -17.77
C SER A 287 -1.41 -2.93 -17.92
N LEU A 288 -0.87 -2.19 -18.90
CA LEU A 288 -1.36 -0.86 -19.25
C LEU A 288 -2.83 -0.92 -19.70
N GLU A 289 -3.22 -1.91 -20.50
CA GLU A 289 -4.58 -2.07 -21.01
C GLU A 289 -5.59 -2.33 -19.88
N PHE A 290 -5.23 -3.17 -18.91
CA PHE A 290 -6.07 -3.41 -17.74
C PHE A 290 -6.25 -2.13 -16.93
N ALA A 291 -5.16 -1.40 -16.64
CA ALA A 291 -5.23 -0.15 -15.90
C ALA A 291 -6.10 0.92 -16.59
N LEU A 292 -5.93 1.08 -17.91
CA LEU A 292 -6.75 2.00 -18.71
C LEU A 292 -8.21 1.58 -18.76
N LEU A 293 -8.50 0.28 -18.80
CA LEU A 293 -9.87 -0.23 -18.75
C LEU A 293 -10.55 0.14 -17.43
N VAL A 294 -9.90 -0.14 -16.30
CA VAL A 294 -10.43 0.19 -14.96
C VAL A 294 -10.63 1.70 -14.85
N ALA A 295 -9.65 2.52 -15.28
CA ALA A 295 -9.76 3.97 -15.24
C ALA A 295 -10.93 4.50 -16.10
N LYS A 296 -11.07 3.99 -17.34
CA LYS A 296 -12.18 4.38 -18.24
C LYS A 296 -13.55 4.00 -17.65
N ARG A 297 -13.65 2.86 -16.99
CA ARG A 297 -14.91 2.41 -16.36
C ARG A 297 -15.24 3.23 -15.13
N ILE A 298 -14.28 3.44 -14.24
CA ILE A 298 -14.52 4.17 -13.00
C ILE A 298 -14.74 5.66 -13.25
N PHE A 299 -14.02 6.32 -14.16
CA PHE A 299 -14.09 7.79 -14.32
C PHE A 299 -15.02 8.28 -15.43
N LEU A 300 -15.21 7.50 -16.50
CA LEU A 300 -15.92 7.98 -17.70
C LEU A 300 -17.24 7.26 -17.92
N THR A 301 -17.21 5.94 -18.06
CA THR A 301 -18.40 5.18 -18.50
C THR A 301 -19.36 4.80 -17.36
N GLY A 302 -18.84 4.57 -16.15
CA GLY A 302 -19.65 4.37 -14.94
C GLY A 302 -20.10 5.68 -14.27
N PHE A 303 -19.74 6.84 -14.83
CA PHE A 303 -20.14 8.13 -14.28
C PHE A 303 -21.62 8.41 -14.56
N PRO A 304 -22.40 8.95 -13.60
CA PRO A 304 -21.97 9.37 -12.25
C PRO A 304 -22.10 8.27 -11.18
N LEU A 305 -22.98 7.29 -11.38
CA LEU A 305 -23.44 6.42 -10.30
C LEU A 305 -22.32 5.54 -9.74
N SER A 306 -21.64 4.77 -10.59
CA SER A 306 -20.57 3.87 -10.17
C SER A 306 -19.39 4.68 -9.60
N THR A 307 -19.03 5.78 -10.27
CA THR A 307 -17.93 6.67 -9.85
C THR A 307 -18.15 7.22 -8.43
N PHE A 308 -19.30 7.84 -8.18
CA PHE A 308 -19.58 8.43 -6.87
C PHE A 308 -19.78 7.36 -5.80
N SER A 309 -20.35 6.21 -6.15
CA SER A 309 -20.50 5.09 -5.20
C SER A 309 -19.15 4.55 -4.76
N ILE A 310 -18.25 4.26 -5.72
CA ILE A 310 -16.89 3.79 -5.45
C ILE A 310 -16.12 4.83 -4.64
N TRP A 311 -16.20 6.12 -5.02
CA TRP A 311 -15.52 7.18 -4.29
C TRP A 311 -16.05 7.33 -2.85
N PHE A 312 -17.36 7.21 -2.65
CA PHE A 312 -17.98 7.25 -1.32
C PHE A 312 -17.55 6.06 -0.45
N ILE A 313 -17.50 4.85 -1.01
CA ILE A 313 -16.99 3.66 -0.31
C ILE A 313 -15.54 3.88 0.12
N THR A 314 -14.69 4.40 -0.78
CA THR A 314 -13.29 4.70 -0.46
C THR A 314 -13.17 5.82 0.57
N TYR A 315 -14.00 6.85 0.50
CA TYR A 315 -14.08 7.88 1.54
C TYR A 315 -14.38 7.28 2.91
N CYS A 316 -15.35 6.37 3.01
CA CYS A 316 -15.65 5.65 4.24
C CYS A 316 -14.43 4.85 4.73
N GLY A 317 -13.73 4.16 3.82
CA GLY A 317 -12.48 3.45 4.12
C GLY A 317 -11.40 4.37 4.70
N VAL A 318 -11.13 5.50 4.03
CA VAL A 318 -10.16 6.51 4.49
C VAL A 318 -10.53 7.07 5.86
N GLN A 319 -11.82 7.25 6.15
CA GLN A 319 -12.25 7.70 7.48
C GLN A 319 -11.93 6.69 8.58
N LEU A 320 -12.11 5.40 8.31
CA LEU A 320 -11.77 4.33 9.25
C LEU A 320 -10.26 4.23 9.46
N ILE A 321 -9.47 4.40 8.39
CA ILE A 321 -8.00 4.39 8.46
C ILE A 321 -7.51 5.54 9.34
N LYS A 322 -8.02 6.76 9.12
CA LYS A 322 -7.71 7.92 9.97
C LYS A 322 -8.10 7.73 11.43
N GLU A 323 -9.20 7.02 11.70
CA GLU A 323 -9.60 6.70 13.07
C GLU A 323 -8.59 5.75 13.73
N ARG A 324 -8.15 4.73 12.99
CA ARG A 324 -7.13 3.80 13.45
C ARG A 324 -5.83 4.51 13.75
N GLU A 325 -5.37 5.40 12.86
CA GLU A 325 -4.15 6.21 13.06
C GLU A 325 -4.25 7.10 14.30
N ARG A 326 -5.42 7.71 14.54
CA ARG A 326 -5.68 8.47 15.76
C ARG A 326 -5.52 7.64 17.02
N ILE A 327 -6.16 6.47 17.06
CA ILE A 327 -6.10 5.57 18.22
C ILE A 327 -4.66 5.11 18.47
N LEU A 328 -3.91 4.82 17.41
CA LEU A 328 -2.49 4.46 17.53
C LEU A 328 -1.64 5.61 18.07
N ALA A 329 -1.83 6.83 17.56
CA ALA A 329 -1.11 8.01 18.03
C ALA A 329 -1.36 8.28 19.52
N ILE A 330 -2.61 8.14 19.99
CA ILE A 330 -2.95 8.31 21.41
C ILE A 330 -2.24 7.25 22.26
N ARG A 331 -2.28 5.98 21.83
CA ARG A 331 -1.62 4.87 22.55
C ARG A 331 -0.11 5.06 22.64
N ASP A 332 0.52 5.57 21.59
CA ASP A 332 1.97 5.79 21.61
C ASP A 332 2.33 7.01 22.47
N GLU A 333 1.52 8.08 22.47
CA GLU A 333 1.64 9.20 23.42
C GLU A 333 1.49 8.72 24.89
N GLU A 334 0.60 7.76 25.17
CA GLU A 334 0.43 7.16 26.50
C GLU A 334 1.66 6.34 26.92
N LYS A 335 2.18 5.48 26.05
CA LYS A 335 3.39 4.69 26.34
C LYS A 335 4.62 5.55 26.56
N ASP A 336 4.75 6.65 25.85
CA ASP A 336 5.90 7.55 26.00
C ASP A 336 5.83 8.30 27.33
N LYS A 337 4.62 8.59 27.84
CA LYS A 337 4.42 9.10 29.21
C LYS A 337 4.76 8.05 30.26
N GLU A 338 4.29 6.82 30.09
CA GLU A 338 4.61 5.70 31.01
C GLU A 338 6.11 5.36 31.09
N LYS A 339 6.88 5.63 30.04
CA LYS A 339 8.34 5.46 30.04
C LYS A 339 9.11 6.64 30.63
N ALA A 340 8.47 7.81 30.70
CA ALA A 340 9.05 9.04 31.22
C ALA A 340 8.81 9.20 32.73
N GLU A 341 7.79 8.51 33.27
CA GLU A 341 7.53 8.30 34.70
C GLU A 341 8.33 7.10 35.23
#